data_AF-A0A016UXR7-F1
#
_entry.id   AF-A0A016UXR7-F1
#
_cell.length_a   1.000
_cell.length_b   1.000
_cell.length_c   1.000
_cell.angle_alpha   90.00
_cell.angle_beta   90.00
_cell.angle_gamma   90.00
#
_symmetry.space_group_name_H-M   'P 1'
#
loop_
_entity.id
_entity.type
_entity.pdbx_description
1 polymer ?
#
loop_
_entity_poly.entity_id
_entity_poly.type
_entity_poly.pdbx_seq_one_letter_code
_entity_poly.pdbx_strand_id
1 'polypeptide(L)'
;MTLIPPSARQYNSAASKQAWCSTNSIKMLILIALAVITSAEKLLTADELISQPVPKEAQLLTGEALVNYVNSRQTLWKAEYVPGAEAYFKRRIMDSKFLERLPGAEVIQSIASDEEPPESFDARDHWKNCSSIISYIRDQSACGSCWAVASASAMSDRICIQLNGKIKVQITKKTT
;
A
#
# COMPACT_ATOMS: atom_id res chain seq x y z
N MET A 1 95.52 -5.34 -12.57
CA MET A 1 94.78 -4.10 -12.83
C MET A 1 93.40 -4.26 -12.20
N THR A 2 93.12 -3.75 -10.99
CA THR A 2 92.74 -2.35 -10.65
C THR A 2 91.46 -1.96 -11.43
N LEU A 3 90.30 -1.59 -10.85
CA LEU A 3 89.99 -0.83 -9.62
C LEU A 3 88.54 -1.11 -9.12
N ILE A 4 88.31 -0.87 -7.82
CA ILE A 4 87.05 -0.65 -7.07
C ILE A 4 86.94 0.90 -6.84
N PRO A 5 85.83 1.59 -6.46
CA PRO A 5 84.35 1.56 -6.71
C PRO A 5 83.84 2.98 -7.19
N PRO A 6 82.59 3.49 -6.99
CA PRO A 6 81.90 3.70 -5.70
C PRO A 6 80.40 3.33 -5.63
N SER A 7 79.97 3.33 -4.37
CA SER A 7 78.70 2.96 -3.76
C SER A 7 77.51 3.89 -3.99
N ALA A 8 76.32 3.30 -3.77
CA ALA A 8 75.13 3.85 -3.11
C ALA A 8 74.31 4.95 -3.79
N ARG A 9 73.03 4.64 -4.05
CA ARG A 9 71.91 5.47 -3.56
C ARG A 9 70.62 4.67 -3.42
N GLN A 10 70.25 4.34 -2.18
CA GLN A 10 68.87 4.04 -1.81
C GLN A 10 68.04 5.32 -1.99
N TYR A 11 67.04 5.30 -2.88
CA TYR A 11 65.95 6.28 -2.88
C TYR A 11 64.68 5.58 -2.35
N ASN A 12 64.60 5.45 -1.03
CA ASN A 12 63.32 5.29 -0.35
C ASN A 12 62.67 6.68 -0.27
N SER A 13 61.91 7.09 -1.29
CA SER A 13 61.05 8.27 -1.15
C SER A 13 59.68 7.84 -0.60
N ALA A 14 59.35 8.35 0.58
CA ALA A 14 58.02 8.23 1.19
C ALA A 14 56.89 8.71 0.25
N ALA A 15 57.22 9.53 -0.75
CA ALA A 15 56.31 10.08 -1.75
C ALA A 15 55.57 9.02 -2.58
N SER A 16 56.19 7.88 -2.92
CA SER A 16 55.55 6.84 -3.74
C SER A 16 54.51 6.03 -2.96
N LYS A 17 54.75 5.79 -1.66
CA LYS A 17 53.79 5.13 -0.76
C LYS A 17 52.61 6.05 -0.40
N GLN A 18 52.86 7.35 -0.24
CA GLN A 18 51.82 8.35 0.00
C GLN A 18 50.84 8.46 -1.18
N ALA A 19 51.34 8.44 -2.42
CA ALA A 19 50.52 8.52 -3.63
C ALA A 19 49.62 7.29 -3.80
N TRP A 20 50.13 6.07 -3.51
CA TRP A 20 49.37 4.82 -3.61
C TRP A 20 48.22 4.74 -2.59
N CYS A 21 48.46 5.20 -1.35
CA CYS A 21 47.43 5.25 -0.29
C CYS A 21 46.32 6.28 -0.62
N SER A 22 46.69 7.39 -1.24
CA SER A 22 45.76 8.46 -1.63
C SER A 22 44.80 8.04 -2.75
N THR A 23 45.30 7.43 -3.83
CA THR A 23 44.46 7.03 -4.97
C THR A 23 43.47 5.92 -4.66
N ASN A 24 43.81 4.99 -3.76
CA ASN A 24 42.90 3.92 -3.34
C ASN A 24 41.82 4.44 -2.38
N SER A 25 42.17 5.39 -1.51
CA SER A 25 41.20 6.05 -0.63
C SER A 25 40.18 6.87 -1.42
N ILE A 26 40.60 7.57 -2.47
CA ILE A 26 39.68 8.36 -3.31
C ILE A 26 38.76 7.45 -4.12
N LYS A 27 39.27 6.36 -4.71
CA LYS A 27 38.44 5.37 -5.42
C LYS A 27 37.43 4.69 -4.50
N MET A 28 37.83 4.36 -3.27
CA MET A 28 36.95 3.77 -2.26
C MET A 28 35.87 4.77 -1.81
N LEU A 29 36.22 6.04 -1.61
CA LEU A 29 35.26 7.10 -1.28
C LEU A 29 34.28 7.38 -2.42
N ILE A 30 34.72 7.32 -3.68
CA ILE A 30 33.84 7.44 -4.85
C ILE A 30 32.88 6.25 -4.95
N LEU A 31 33.35 5.01 -4.70
CA LEU A 31 32.49 3.82 -4.68
C LEU A 31 31.47 3.86 -3.53
N ILE A 32 31.87 4.35 -2.36
CA ILE A 32 30.95 4.56 -1.22
C ILE A 32 29.94 5.65 -1.55
N ALA A 33 30.35 6.76 -2.15
CA ALA A 33 29.44 7.82 -2.58
C ALA A 33 28.43 7.32 -3.63
N LEU A 34 28.88 6.53 -4.62
CA LEU A 34 28.00 5.89 -5.60
C LEU A 34 27.03 4.89 -4.95
N ALA A 35 27.46 4.13 -3.94
CA ALA A 35 26.60 3.21 -3.20
C ALA A 35 25.57 3.94 -2.31
N VAL A 36 25.92 5.10 -1.75
CA VAL A 36 25.01 5.94 -0.96
C VAL A 36 23.96 6.62 -1.85
N ILE A 37 24.29 6.95 -3.10
CA ILE A 37 23.34 7.51 -4.07
C ILE A 37 22.27 6.48 -4.51
N THR A 38 22.54 5.17 -4.37
CA THR A 38 21.64 4.10 -4.86
C THR A 38 20.62 3.54 -3.85
N SER A 39 20.39 4.11 -2.66
CA SER A 39 19.56 3.40 -1.65
C SER A 39 18.62 4.24 -0.78
N ALA A 40 18.18 5.40 -1.26
CA ALA A 40 17.01 6.07 -0.69
C ALA A 40 16.00 6.35 -1.80
N GLU A 41 15.28 5.32 -2.24
CA GLU A 41 14.02 5.52 -2.95
C GLU A 41 13.06 6.20 -1.97
N LYS A 42 12.85 7.52 -2.14
CA LYS A 42 11.89 8.27 -1.32
C LYS A 42 10.51 7.66 -1.55
N LEU A 43 9.99 6.92 -0.57
CA LEU A 43 8.60 6.45 -0.59
C LEU A 43 7.70 7.68 -0.57
N LEU A 44 6.90 7.85 -1.62
CA LEU A 44 5.91 8.92 -1.67
C LEU A 44 4.84 8.71 -0.59
N THR A 45 4.39 9.80 0.02
CA THR A 45 3.21 9.75 0.90
C THR A 45 1.96 9.46 0.07
N ALA A 46 0.88 9.02 0.72
CA ALA A 46 -0.40 8.81 0.05
C ALA A 46 -0.91 10.09 -0.63
N ASP A 47 -0.77 11.24 0.02
CA ASP A 47 -1.20 12.53 -0.53
C ASP A 47 -0.35 12.95 -1.74
N GLU A 48 0.98 12.79 -1.66
CA GLU A 48 1.86 13.06 -2.79
C GLU A 48 1.51 12.16 -3.98
N LEU A 49 1.20 10.87 -3.75
CA LEU A 49 0.79 9.93 -4.80
C LEU A 49 -0.55 10.32 -5.43
N ILE A 50 -1.55 10.67 -4.62
CA ILE A 50 -2.90 11.06 -5.08
C ILE A 50 -2.84 12.36 -5.90
N SER A 51 -1.96 13.29 -5.53
CA SER A 51 -1.82 14.58 -6.20
C SER A 51 -1.22 14.49 -7.61
N GLN A 52 -0.58 13.37 -7.96
CA GLN A 52 0.08 13.23 -9.26
C GLN A 52 -0.94 12.95 -10.37
N PRO A 53 -0.87 13.69 -11.50
CA PRO A 53 -1.77 13.45 -12.61
C PRO A 53 -1.46 12.09 -13.26
N VAL A 54 -2.52 11.34 -13.57
CA VAL A 54 -2.40 10.09 -14.34
C VAL A 54 -2.16 10.44 -15.81
N PRO A 55 -1.03 10.03 -16.43
CA PRO A 55 -0.75 10.28 -17.83
C PRO A 55 -1.84 9.73 -18.75
N LYS A 56 -2.13 10.40 -19.88
CA LYS A 56 -3.19 9.99 -20.81
C LYS A 56 -2.96 8.58 -21.36
N GLU A 57 -1.69 8.23 -21.57
CA GLU A 57 -1.26 6.92 -22.04
C GLU A 57 -1.59 5.84 -21.02
N ALA A 58 -1.43 6.15 -19.72
CA ALA A 58 -1.74 5.23 -18.63
C ALA A 58 -3.26 4.97 -18.48
N GLN A 59 -4.10 5.95 -18.83
CA GLN A 59 -5.57 5.82 -18.79
C GLN A 59 -6.10 4.80 -19.82
N LEU A 60 -5.30 4.48 -20.85
CA LEU A 60 -5.66 3.52 -21.89
C LEU A 60 -5.17 2.09 -21.58
N LEU A 61 -4.35 1.92 -20.54
CA LEU A 61 -3.80 0.61 -20.17
C LEU A 61 -4.90 -0.31 -19.67
N THR A 62 -4.81 -1.59 -20.06
CA THR A 62 -5.69 -2.66 -19.58
C THR A 62 -4.88 -3.91 -19.29
N GLY A 63 -5.50 -4.87 -18.62
CA GLY A 63 -4.90 -6.18 -18.32
C GLY A 63 -3.57 -6.10 -17.56
N GLU A 64 -2.59 -6.90 -17.98
CA GLU A 64 -1.29 -6.98 -17.34
C GLU A 64 -0.49 -5.67 -17.41
N ALA A 65 -0.60 -4.92 -18.51
CA ALA A 65 0.08 -3.63 -18.65
C ALA A 65 -0.40 -2.61 -17.62
N LEU A 66 -1.72 -2.60 -17.34
CA LEU A 66 -2.30 -1.77 -16.28
C LEU A 66 -1.80 -2.19 -14.89
N VAL A 67 -1.78 -3.50 -14.61
CA VAL A 67 -1.30 -4.05 -13.34
C VAL A 67 0.17 -3.71 -13.10
N ASN A 68 1.02 -3.84 -14.13
CA ASN A 68 2.43 -3.49 -14.06
C ASN A 68 2.65 -2.01 -13.81
N TYR A 69 1.89 -1.15 -14.51
CA TYR A 69 1.92 0.29 -14.27
C TYR A 69 1.52 0.64 -12.83
N VAL A 70 0.42 0.09 -12.31
CA VAL A 70 -0.02 0.34 -10.94
C VAL A 70 1.05 -0.07 -9.93
N ASN A 71 1.62 -1.27 -10.09
CA ASN A 71 2.66 -1.80 -9.21
C ASN A 71 4.00 -1.05 -9.32
N SER A 72 4.26 -0.33 -10.42
CA SER A 72 5.47 0.49 -10.57
C SER A 72 5.31 1.89 -10.00
N ARG A 73 4.08 2.36 -9.76
CA ARG A 73 3.80 3.71 -9.24
C ARG A 73 3.67 3.76 -7.73
N GLN A 74 3.36 2.64 -7.08
CA GLN A 74 3.16 2.57 -5.63
C GLN A 74 3.53 1.20 -5.07
N THR A 75 3.86 1.15 -3.79
CA THR A 75 4.22 -0.08 -3.05
C THR A 75 3.29 -0.38 -1.85
N LEU A 76 2.26 0.44 -1.65
CA LEU A 76 1.30 0.35 -0.53
C LEU A 76 0.40 -0.88 -0.61
N TRP A 77 0.10 -1.33 -1.84
CA TRP A 77 -0.70 -2.52 -2.10
C TRP A 77 -0.25 -3.19 -3.40
N LYS A 78 -0.57 -4.48 -3.55
CA LYS A 78 -0.18 -5.26 -4.73
C LYS A 78 -1.37 -5.50 -5.64
N ALA A 79 -1.27 -5.09 -6.90
CA ALA A 79 -2.21 -5.45 -7.95
C ALA A 79 -1.81 -6.79 -8.59
N GLU A 80 -2.79 -7.62 -8.92
CA GLU A 80 -2.61 -8.90 -9.61
C GLU A 80 -3.55 -8.97 -10.82
N TYR A 81 -3.03 -9.45 -11.95
CA TYR A 81 -3.85 -9.68 -13.14
C TYR A 81 -4.44 -11.08 -13.11
N VAL A 82 -5.77 -11.16 -13.23
CA VAL A 82 -6.50 -12.43 -13.33
C VAL A 82 -7.29 -12.44 -14.64
N PRO A 83 -7.02 -13.38 -15.57
CA PRO A 83 -7.75 -13.47 -16.83
C PRO A 83 -9.27 -13.58 -16.63
N GLY A 84 -10.03 -12.74 -17.33
CA GLY A 84 -11.49 -12.71 -17.24
C GLY A 84 -12.08 -12.06 -15.98
N ALA A 85 -11.25 -11.59 -15.03
CA ALA A 85 -11.73 -10.94 -13.81
C ALA A 85 -12.56 -9.68 -14.12
N GLU A 86 -12.17 -8.88 -15.11
CA GLU A 86 -12.90 -7.68 -15.49
C GLU A 86 -14.34 -8.00 -15.92
N ALA A 87 -14.53 -8.94 -16.86
CA ALA A 87 -15.85 -9.38 -17.29
C ALA A 87 -16.63 -10.07 -16.15
N TYR A 88 -15.92 -10.80 -15.28
CA TYR A 88 -16.49 -11.43 -14.10
C TYR A 88 -17.04 -10.42 -13.10
N PHE A 89 -16.32 -9.33 -12.80
CA PHE A 89 -16.77 -8.35 -11.82
C PHE A 89 -17.76 -7.34 -12.40
N LYS A 90 -17.60 -6.89 -13.65
CA LYS A 90 -18.53 -5.94 -14.31
C LYS A 90 -19.99 -6.41 -14.29
N ARG A 91 -20.24 -7.72 -14.43
CA ARG A 91 -21.61 -8.28 -14.35
C ARG A 91 -22.17 -8.44 -12.93
N ARG A 92 -21.35 -8.22 -11.90
CA ARG A 92 -21.69 -8.50 -10.49
C ARG A 92 -21.72 -7.26 -9.61
N ILE A 93 -21.00 -6.21 -9.97
CA ILE A 93 -20.94 -4.98 -9.17
C ILE A 93 -22.01 -3.98 -9.63
N MET A 94 -22.36 -3.05 -8.74
CA MET A 94 -23.27 -1.96 -9.07
C MET A 94 -22.60 -0.99 -10.07
N ASP A 95 -23.38 -0.46 -11.00
CA ASP A 95 -22.92 0.58 -11.93
C ASP A 95 -22.68 1.90 -11.17
N SER A 96 -21.59 2.59 -11.49
CA SER A 96 -21.25 3.88 -10.88
C SER A 96 -22.30 4.96 -11.06
N LYS A 97 -23.19 4.85 -12.06
CA LYS A 97 -24.30 5.81 -12.26
C LYS A 97 -25.26 5.91 -11.07
N PHE A 98 -25.27 4.91 -10.18
CA PHE A 98 -26.12 4.91 -8.99
C PHE A 98 -25.45 5.55 -7.75
N LEU A 99 -24.25 6.11 -7.90
CA LEU A 99 -23.53 6.80 -6.81
C LEU A 99 -24.04 8.23 -6.55
N GLU A 100 -25.35 8.46 -6.69
CA GLU A 100 -25.94 9.75 -6.46
C GLU A 100 -26.08 10.04 -4.96
N ARG A 101 -25.65 11.23 -4.53
CA ARG A 101 -25.89 11.70 -3.17
C ARG A 101 -27.36 12.08 -3.06
N LEU A 102 -28.08 11.42 -2.15
CA LEU A 102 -29.46 11.78 -1.82
C LEU A 102 -29.50 13.21 -1.26
N PRO A 103 -30.25 14.14 -1.88
CA PRO A 103 -30.43 15.49 -1.37
C PRO A 103 -31.10 15.46 0.01
N GLY A 104 -30.56 16.21 0.98
CA GLY A 104 -31.16 16.32 2.32
C GLY A 104 -30.88 15.16 3.27
N ALA A 105 -29.97 14.23 2.94
CA ALA A 105 -29.44 13.31 3.93
C ALA A 105 -28.69 14.09 5.02
N GLU A 106 -29.19 14.02 6.26
CA GLU A 106 -28.49 14.58 7.41
C GLU A 106 -27.18 13.80 7.64
N VAL A 107 -26.06 14.46 7.34
CA VAL A 107 -24.73 13.91 7.62
C VAL A 107 -24.30 14.50 8.96
N ILE A 108 -24.20 13.66 9.99
CA ILE A 108 -23.55 14.04 11.24
C ILE A 108 -22.07 14.26 10.91
N GLN A 109 -21.66 15.53 10.81
CA GLN A 109 -20.31 15.90 10.38
C GLN A 109 -19.25 15.66 11.46
N SER A 110 -19.64 15.73 12.74
CA SER A 110 -18.78 15.38 13.86
C SER A 110 -19.63 15.05 15.08
N ILE A 111 -19.15 14.09 15.87
CA ILE A 111 -19.62 13.88 17.24
C ILE A 111 -18.50 14.46 18.10
N ALA A 112 -18.79 15.52 18.85
CA ALA A 112 -17.84 16.05 19.82
C ALA A 112 -17.69 15.01 20.94
N SER A 113 -16.53 14.35 20.98
CA SER A 113 -16.11 13.46 22.05
C SER A 113 -14.77 13.95 22.56
N ASP A 114 -14.61 14.05 23.87
CA ASP A 114 -13.32 14.35 24.50
C ASP A 114 -12.39 13.11 24.54
N GLU A 115 -12.89 11.95 24.10
CA GLU A 115 -12.11 10.71 24.03
C GLU A 115 -11.32 10.61 22.72
N GLU A 116 -10.00 10.37 22.85
CA GLU A 116 -9.13 10.07 21.73
C GLU A 116 -9.38 8.63 21.24
N PRO A 117 -9.63 8.41 19.93
CA PRO A 117 -9.82 7.06 19.40
C PRO A 117 -8.52 6.26 19.49
N PRO A 118 -8.61 4.92 19.64
CA PRO A 118 -7.42 4.07 19.71
C PRO A 118 -6.64 4.09 18.40
N GLU A 119 -5.32 3.87 18.47
CA GLU A 119 -4.44 3.75 17.30
C GLU A 119 -4.88 2.63 16.33
N SER A 120 -5.48 1.57 16.87
CA SER A 120 -6.02 0.44 16.10
C SER A 120 -7.35 -0.03 16.70
N PHE A 121 -8.30 -0.38 15.84
CA PHE A 121 -9.59 -0.92 16.23
C PHE A 121 -10.05 -2.02 15.27
N ASP A 122 -10.43 -3.17 15.83
CA ASP A 122 -11.12 -4.23 15.10
C ASP A 122 -12.42 -4.59 15.81
N ALA A 123 -13.54 -4.44 15.11
CA ALA A 123 -14.87 -4.74 15.62
C ALA A 123 -15.00 -6.20 16.09
N ARG A 124 -14.28 -7.13 15.46
CA ARG A 124 -14.32 -8.57 15.79
C ARG A 124 -13.67 -8.86 17.13
N ASP A 125 -12.63 -8.10 17.48
CA ASP A 125 -11.90 -8.21 18.73
C ASP A 125 -12.59 -7.45 19.87
N HIS A 126 -13.21 -6.32 19.55
CA HIS A 126 -13.93 -5.50 20.52
C HIS A 126 -15.25 -6.15 20.94
N TRP A 127 -16.07 -6.59 19.99
CA TRP A 127 -17.33 -7.29 20.26
C TRP A 127 -17.17 -8.80 20.11
N LYS A 128 -16.35 -9.42 20.98
CA LYS A 128 -16.04 -10.86 20.94
C LYS A 128 -17.27 -11.76 20.88
N ASN A 129 -18.33 -11.40 21.61
CA ASN A 129 -19.59 -12.14 21.61
C ASN A 129 -20.30 -12.12 20.24
N CYS A 130 -19.98 -11.15 19.39
CA CYS A 130 -20.53 -10.95 18.04
C CYS A 130 -19.55 -11.27 16.92
N SER A 131 -18.31 -11.68 17.25
CA SER A 131 -17.24 -11.94 16.29
C SER A 131 -17.67 -12.90 15.17
N SER A 132 -18.49 -13.91 15.47
CA SER A 132 -19.01 -14.85 14.47
C SER A 132 -19.93 -14.22 13.42
N ILE A 133 -20.69 -13.18 13.77
CA ILE A 133 -21.57 -12.46 12.83
C ILE A 133 -20.78 -11.41 12.06
N ILE A 134 -19.94 -10.63 12.76
CA ILE A 134 -19.11 -9.56 12.17
C ILE A 134 -18.07 -10.13 11.18
N SER A 135 -17.49 -11.29 11.47
CA SER A 135 -16.50 -11.93 10.61
C SER A 135 -17.11 -12.62 9.38
N TYR A 136 -18.44 -12.67 9.26
CA TYR A 136 -19.10 -13.41 8.20
C TYR A 136 -19.08 -12.66 6.87
N ILE A 137 -18.24 -13.14 5.94
CA ILE A 137 -18.14 -12.58 4.60
C ILE A 137 -19.27 -13.11 3.72
N ARG A 138 -20.09 -12.19 3.19
CA ARG A 138 -21.26 -12.52 2.37
C ARG A 138 -20.96 -12.49 0.88
N ASP A 139 -21.56 -13.41 0.13
CA ASP A 139 -21.55 -13.40 -1.34
C ASP A 139 -22.81 -12.73 -1.89
N GLN A 140 -22.64 -11.66 -2.67
CA GLN A 140 -23.73 -10.99 -3.38
C GLN A 140 -24.17 -11.72 -4.66
N SER A 141 -23.48 -12.80 -5.01
CA SER A 141 -23.68 -13.62 -6.21
C SER A 141 -23.54 -12.80 -7.50
N ALA A 142 -24.17 -13.25 -8.59
CA ALA A 142 -24.17 -12.56 -9.88
C ALA A 142 -25.16 -11.39 -9.94
N CYS A 143 -25.11 -10.49 -8.95
CA CYS A 143 -26.05 -9.39 -8.82
C CYS A 143 -25.37 -8.16 -8.19
N GLY A 144 -25.62 -6.97 -8.75
CA GLY A 144 -25.25 -5.67 -8.19
C GLY A 144 -25.99 -5.32 -6.90
N SER A 145 -26.07 -6.25 -5.95
CA SER A 145 -26.82 -6.13 -4.69
C SER A 145 -25.93 -5.74 -3.51
N CYS A 146 -24.71 -5.28 -3.75
CA CYS A 146 -23.76 -4.85 -2.71
C CYS A 146 -24.37 -3.84 -1.73
N TRP A 147 -25.17 -2.88 -2.22
CA TRP A 147 -25.87 -1.92 -1.37
C TRP A 147 -26.76 -2.60 -0.32
N ALA A 148 -27.53 -3.62 -0.73
CA ALA A 148 -28.42 -4.36 0.15
C ALA A 148 -27.66 -5.35 1.04
N VAL A 149 -26.66 -6.05 0.48
CA VAL A 149 -25.85 -7.01 1.22
C VAL A 149 -25.02 -6.31 2.30
N ALA A 150 -24.37 -5.19 2.00
CA ALA A 150 -23.60 -4.41 2.97
C ALA A 150 -24.51 -3.84 4.07
N SER A 151 -25.66 -3.27 3.70
CA SER A 151 -26.63 -2.72 4.67
C SER A 151 -27.16 -3.80 5.61
N ALA A 152 -27.58 -4.95 5.06
CA ALA A 152 -28.07 -6.08 5.86
C ALA A 152 -26.98 -6.70 6.74
N SER A 153 -25.71 -6.70 6.31
CA SER A 153 -24.57 -7.13 7.13
C SER A 153 -24.39 -6.21 8.34
N ALA A 154 -24.30 -4.90 8.11
CA ALA A 154 -24.17 -3.93 9.21
C ALA A 154 -25.38 -3.94 10.17
N MET A 155 -26.60 -4.16 9.68
CA MET A 155 -27.79 -4.34 10.53
C MET A 155 -27.65 -5.59 11.42
N SER A 156 -27.17 -6.70 10.86
CA SER A 156 -26.94 -7.95 11.61
C SER A 156 -25.92 -7.73 12.73
N ASP A 157 -24.82 -7.05 12.42
CA ASP A 157 -23.78 -6.71 13.39
C ASP A 157 -24.34 -5.83 14.51
N ARG A 158 -25.07 -4.76 14.16
CA ARG A 158 -25.64 -3.81 15.12
C ARG A 158 -26.66 -4.46 16.04
N ILE A 159 -27.52 -5.35 15.54
CA ILE A 159 -28.45 -6.13 16.38
C ILE A 159 -27.68 -6.95 17.40
N CYS A 160 -26.62 -7.64 16.97
CA CYS A 160 -25.80 -8.43 17.88
C CYS A 160 -25.13 -7.55 18.95
N ILE A 161 -24.50 -6.44 18.53
CA ILE A 161 -23.79 -5.50 19.40
C ILE A 161 -24.74 -4.92 20.45
N GLN A 162 -25.89 -4.38 20.03
CA GLN A 162 -26.87 -3.74 20.93
C GLN A 162 -27.48 -4.73 21.93
N LEU A 163 -27.56 -6.00 21.55
CA LEU A 163 -28.10 -7.07 22.40
C LEU A 163 -26.99 -7.86 23.12
N ASN A 164 -25.76 -7.35 23.10
CA ASN A 164 -24.58 -7.94 23.74
C ASN A 164 -24.38 -9.43 23.40
N GLY A 165 -24.65 -9.80 22.15
CA GLY A 165 -24.49 -11.16 21.63
C GLY A 165 -25.64 -12.13 21.95
N LYS A 166 -26.69 -11.70 22.65
CA LYS A 166 -27.84 -12.56 22.99
C LYS A 166 -28.63 -13.01 21.76
N ILE A 167 -28.72 -12.14 20.75
CA ILE A 167 -29.35 -12.45 19.46
C ILE A 167 -28.31 -12.29 18.37
N LYS A 168 -28.18 -13.33 17.55
CA LYS A 168 -27.25 -13.37 16.41
C LYS A 168 -28.05 -13.76 15.17
N VAL A 169 -28.53 -12.76 14.44
CA VAL A 169 -29.36 -12.97 13.25
C VAL A 169 -28.65 -12.47 12.02
N GLN A 170 -28.76 -13.22 10.92
CA GLN A 170 -28.28 -12.79 9.61
C GLN A 170 -29.46 -12.19 8.84
N ILE A 171 -29.59 -10.86 8.88
CA ILE A 171 -30.59 -10.14 8.07
C ILE A 171 -30.32 -10.42 6.60
N THR A 172 -31.33 -10.83 5.84
CA THR A 172 -31.14 -11.19 4.43
C THR A 172 -31.41 -10.01 3.50
N LYS A 173 -30.86 -10.04 2.28
CA LYS A 173 -31.19 -9.06 1.24
C LYS A 173 -32.61 -9.22 0.67
N LYS A 174 -33.28 -10.34 0.95
CA LYS A 174 -34.57 -10.70 0.39
C LYS A 174 -35.64 -10.54 1.47
N THR A 175 -36.39 -9.46 1.40
CA THR A 175 -37.63 -9.33 2.15
C THR A 175 -38.74 -9.97 1.31
N THR A 176 -39.36 -11.03 1.83
CA THR A 176 -40.57 -11.66 1.27
C THR A 176 -41.78 -10.75 1.37
#